data_AF-A0A3C1SD30-F1
#
_entry.id   AF-A0A3C1SD30-F1
#
_cell.length_a   1.000
_cell.length_b   1.000
_cell.length_c   1.000
_cell.angle_alpha   90.00
_cell.angle_beta   90.00
_cell.angle_gamma   90.00
#
_symmetry.space_group_name_H-M   'P 1'
#
loop_
_entity.id
_entity.type
_entity.pdbx_description
1 polymer ?
#
loop_
_entity_poly.entity_id
_entity_poly.type
_entity_poly.pdbx_seq_one_letter_code
_entity_poly.pdbx_strand_id
1 'polypeptide(L)'
;MKNSNLYPVWIIVVCMILFNPCSACHVYADGVTIITHGWNPSATGPVWLQSMRNAVSDNHLGGETKYGIITVTKSGSSLAANCDPCNFDLSSGAGGEILIILDWSAVANHLTGGPSAQDVAKVIIDKIVIGQNGKPPLAELPIHLIGHSRGGGMICEIARLLGEKGILVDHLTPLDPHPLTAGDPQPLLTKIIDSPTAIYENVVFADVYLQNAEDPKGESVSGAYNRVWGAMNGGYYKNGSVYPNHRNIYLMYQGTADLKNPVSNGEASMDSQERSAWFTAEESGGDQTGFSFSRIKGTTV
;
A
#
# COMPACT_ATOMS: atom_id res chain seq x y z
N MET A 1 41.28 -67.46 -10.85
CA MET A 1 40.54 -67.63 -9.59
C MET A 1 40.16 -66.27 -9.06
N LYS A 2 38.85 -66.05 -8.82
CA LYS A 2 38.17 -64.88 -8.22
C LYS A 2 38.25 -63.58 -9.05
N ASN A 3 37.27 -63.27 -9.91
CA ASN A 3 35.93 -62.70 -9.62
C ASN A 3 35.93 -61.53 -8.62
N SER A 4 35.71 -60.32 -9.13
CA SER A 4 34.61 -59.46 -8.66
C SER A 4 34.28 -58.38 -9.70
N ASN A 5 33.02 -58.41 -10.13
CA ASN A 5 32.34 -57.50 -11.04
C ASN A 5 32.38 -56.03 -10.61
N LEU A 6 32.26 -55.10 -11.56
CA LEU A 6 31.21 -54.07 -11.65
C LEU A 6 31.53 -53.06 -12.79
N TYR A 7 30.75 -53.11 -13.86
CA TYR A 7 30.47 -51.96 -14.74
C TYR A 7 29.27 -51.16 -14.12
N PRO A 8 28.79 -50.05 -14.69
CA PRO A 8 29.44 -48.82 -15.19
C PRO A 8 28.67 -47.55 -14.73
N VAL A 9 29.33 -46.47 -14.32
CA VAL A 9 28.73 -45.11 -14.16
C VAL A 9 29.93 -44.18 -14.35
N TRP A 10 29.98 -43.18 -15.24
CA TRP A 10 29.32 -41.87 -15.12
C TRP A 10 29.25 -41.22 -16.52
N ILE A 11 28.05 -41.13 -17.08
CA ILE A 11 27.63 -39.93 -17.82
C ILE A 11 27.30 -38.88 -16.75
N ILE A 12 27.41 -37.60 -17.11
CA ILE A 12 27.16 -36.38 -16.32
C ILE A 12 28.45 -35.86 -15.69
N VAL A 13 29.00 -34.81 -16.31
CA VAL A 13 29.28 -33.48 -15.76
C VAL A 13 30.14 -32.79 -16.82
N VAL A 14 29.58 -31.83 -17.56
CA VAL A 14 30.11 -30.47 -17.82
C VAL A 14 29.02 -29.74 -18.62
N CYS A 15 27.98 -29.26 -17.94
CA CYS A 15 27.06 -28.21 -18.42
C CYS A 15 26.52 -27.43 -17.21
N MET A 16 27.38 -27.10 -16.26
CA MET A 16 27.04 -26.32 -15.05
C MET A 16 28.05 -25.21 -14.80
N ILE A 17 28.37 -24.44 -15.83
CA ILE A 17 28.96 -23.11 -15.66
C ILE A 17 28.23 -22.21 -16.66
N LEU A 18 27.69 -21.09 -16.17
CA LEU A 18 26.83 -20.09 -16.83
C LEU A 18 25.32 -20.20 -16.61
N PHE A 19 24.87 -20.62 -15.43
CA PHE A 19 23.74 -19.93 -14.80
C PHE A 19 24.32 -18.99 -13.74
N ASN A 20 24.83 -17.85 -14.22
CA ASN A 20 24.98 -16.71 -13.35
C ASN A 20 23.54 -16.34 -12.93
N PRO A 21 23.15 -16.38 -11.64
CA PRO A 21 21.90 -15.75 -11.25
C PRO A 21 22.06 -14.30 -11.68
N CYS A 22 21.28 -13.88 -12.68
CA CYS A 22 21.16 -12.49 -13.03
C CYS A 22 20.81 -11.79 -11.72
N SER A 23 21.78 -11.08 -11.13
CA SER A 23 21.53 -10.27 -9.95
C SER A 23 20.32 -9.42 -10.28
N ALA A 24 19.27 -9.49 -9.45
CA ALA A 24 17.97 -8.88 -9.66
C ALA A 24 18.11 -7.60 -10.50
N CYS A 25 17.76 -7.71 -11.79
CA CYS A 25 17.71 -6.56 -12.66
C CYS A 25 16.70 -5.63 -11.98
N HIS A 26 17.16 -4.50 -11.45
CA HIS A 26 16.25 -3.51 -10.90
C HIS A 26 15.37 -3.11 -12.07
N VAL A 27 14.10 -3.53 -12.05
CA VAL A 27 13.13 -3.09 -13.04
C VAL A 27 12.89 -1.63 -12.68
N TYR A 28 13.46 -0.72 -13.48
CA TYR A 28 13.05 0.67 -13.45
C TYR A 28 11.63 0.71 -13.97
N ALA A 29 10.66 0.59 -13.05
CA ALA A 29 9.30 0.95 -13.35
C ALA A 29 9.20 2.47 -13.33
N ASP A 30 8.38 3.02 -14.22
CA ASP A 30 7.88 4.39 -14.15
C ASP A 30 6.41 4.31 -13.77
N GLY A 31 5.93 5.23 -12.93
CA GLY A 31 4.64 5.05 -12.29
C GLY A 31 4.35 6.01 -11.15
N VAL A 32 3.14 5.90 -10.61
CA VAL A 32 2.70 6.68 -9.44
C VAL A 32 2.23 5.71 -8.37
N THR A 33 2.81 5.78 -7.18
CA THR A 33 2.29 5.09 -5.99
C THR A 33 1.67 6.11 -5.04
N ILE A 34 0.38 5.98 -4.76
CA ILE A 34 -0.36 6.87 -3.85
C ILE A 34 -0.68 6.10 -2.57
N ILE A 35 -0.25 6.63 -1.42
CA ILE A 35 -0.42 6.00 -0.10
C ILE A 35 -1.33 6.90 0.75
N THR A 36 -2.40 6.36 1.33
CA THR A 36 -3.34 7.09 2.19
C THR A 36 -3.66 6.38 3.50
N HIS A 37 -4.05 7.18 4.49
CA HIS A 37 -4.53 6.71 5.79
C HIS A 37 -6.07 6.73 5.88
N GLY A 38 -6.62 6.15 6.95
CA GLY A 38 -8.05 6.22 7.26
C GLY A 38 -8.39 7.29 8.28
N TRP A 39 -9.26 6.95 9.24
CA TRP A 39 -9.63 7.86 10.32
C TRP A 39 -8.39 8.35 11.08
N ASN A 40 -8.31 9.67 11.28
CA ASN A 40 -7.28 10.30 12.07
C ASN A 40 -7.90 11.39 12.96
N PRO A 41 -7.78 11.31 14.29
CA PRO A 41 -8.28 12.36 15.19
C PRO A 41 -7.35 13.57 15.26
N SER A 42 -6.11 13.44 14.79
CA SER A 42 -5.13 14.54 14.72
C SER A 42 -5.29 15.32 13.41
N ALA A 43 -5.00 16.62 13.46
CA ALA A 43 -4.88 17.44 12.25
C ALA A 43 -3.57 17.18 11.48
N THR A 44 -2.64 16.41 12.05
CA THR A 44 -1.37 16.03 11.44
C THR A 44 -1.42 14.60 10.93
N GLY A 45 -0.92 14.39 9.70
CA GLY A 45 -0.74 13.08 9.07
C GLY A 45 -0.05 12.04 9.96
N PRO A 46 -0.47 10.75 9.91
CA PRO A 46 0.24 9.66 10.57
C PRO A 46 1.69 9.54 10.08
N VAL A 47 2.61 9.21 10.98
CA VAL A 47 4.05 9.15 10.68
C VAL A 47 4.37 7.96 9.77
N TRP A 48 3.59 6.89 9.89
CA TRP A 48 3.81 5.67 9.10
C TRP A 48 3.72 5.89 7.58
N LEU A 49 2.96 6.88 7.11
CA LEU A 49 2.85 7.19 5.67
C LEU A 49 4.20 7.57 5.07
N GLN A 50 4.92 8.47 5.76
CA GLN A 50 6.25 8.90 5.35
C GLN A 50 7.25 7.75 5.48
N SER A 51 7.13 6.95 6.55
CA SER A 51 7.99 5.78 6.74
C SER A 51 7.80 4.75 5.63
N MET A 52 6.57 4.47 5.22
CA MET A 52 6.26 3.55 4.11
C MET A 52 6.81 4.07 2.79
N ARG A 53 6.58 5.34 2.47
CA ARG A 53 7.12 5.98 1.26
C ARG A 53 8.64 5.86 1.22
N ASN A 54 9.31 6.17 2.32
CA ASN A 54 10.77 6.11 2.41
C ASN A 54 11.26 4.65 2.30
N ALA A 55 10.57 3.69 2.93
CA ALA A 55 10.91 2.26 2.79
C ALA A 55 10.87 1.80 1.32
N VAL A 56 9.86 2.20 0.56
CA VAL A 56 9.79 1.91 -0.88
C VAL A 56 10.96 2.57 -1.62
N SER A 57 11.20 3.85 -1.37
CA SER A 57 12.27 4.58 -2.07
C SER A 57 13.66 4.03 -1.78
N ASP A 58 14.00 3.86 -0.50
CA ASP A 58 15.34 3.50 -0.05
C ASP A 58 15.70 2.06 -0.45
N ASN A 59 14.73 1.14 -0.40
CA ASN A 59 15.00 -0.29 -0.63
C ASN A 59 14.76 -0.73 -2.07
N HIS A 60 13.98 0.02 -2.87
CA HIS A 60 13.61 -0.42 -4.21
C HIS A 60 13.89 0.58 -5.33
N LEU A 61 14.06 1.87 -5.00
CA LEU A 61 14.24 2.93 -6.00
C LEU A 61 15.59 3.65 -5.89
N GLY A 62 16.54 3.07 -5.14
CA GLY A 62 17.87 3.64 -4.95
C GLY A 62 17.87 5.01 -4.25
N GLY A 63 16.84 5.30 -3.43
CA GLY A 63 16.67 6.59 -2.76
C GLY A 63 16.08 7.69 -3.65
N GLU A 64 15.18 7.34 -4.58
CA GLU A 64 14.39 8.29 -5.37
C GLU A 64 13.78 9.43 -4.53
N THR A 65 13.64 10.61 -5.12
CA THR A 65 13.26 11.85 -4.43
C THR A 65 12.03 12.55 -5.02
N LYS A 66 11.42 12.00 -6.08
CA LYS A 66 10.16 12.49 -6.65
C LYS A 66 8.97 12.20 -5.72
N TYR A 67 8.85 13.01 -4.67
CA TYR A 67 7.80 12.91 -3.67
C TYR A 67 6.81 14.05 -3.79
N GLY A 68 5.52 13.76 -3.61
CA GLY A 68 4.48 14.77 -3.47
C GLY A 68 3.53 14.47 -2.33
N ILE A 69 2.76 15.49 -1.93
CA ILE A 69 1.70 15.34 -0.95
C ILE A 69 0.42 15.95 -1.52
N ILE A 70 -0.61 15.13 -1.66
CA ILE A 70 -1.97 15.59 -1.88
C ILE A 70 -2.60 15.84 -0.50
N THR A 71 -2.91 17.09 -0.18
CA THR A 71 -3.60 17.44 1.07
C THR A 71 -5.06 17.78 0.81
N VAL A 72 -5.97 17.28 1.66
CA VAL A 72 -7.39 17.65 1.60
C VAL A 72 -7.78 18.48 2.82
N THR A 73 -8.37 19.64 2.55
CA THR A 73 -8.83 20.59 3.57
C THR A 73 -10.31 20.92 3.35
N LYS A 74 -10.92 21.55 4.36
CA LYS A 74 -12.32 21.99 4.33
C LYS A 74 -12.41 23.47 4.68
N SER A 75 -13.13 24.23 3.87
CA SER A 75 -13.52 25.61 4.16
C SER A 75 -15.04 25.71 4.10
N GLY A 76 -15.68 25.96 5.25
CA GLY A 76 -17.13 25.85 5.37
C GLY A 76 -17.61 24.43 5.07
N SER A 77 -18.52 24.29 4.09
CA SER A 77 -18.99 22.98 3.61
C SER A 77 -18.17 22.40 2.45
N SER A 78 -17.24 23.18 1.89
CA SER A 78 -16.52 22.81 0.66
C SER A 78 -15.20 22.12 0.99
N LEU A 79 -14.97 20.98 0.34
CA LEU A 79 -13.68 20.29 0.35
C LEU A 79 -12.81 20.81 -0.80
N ALA A 80 -11.50 20.87 -0.56
CA ALA A 80 -10.51 21.21 -1.57
C ALA A 80 -9.27 20.34 -1.41
N ALA A 81 -8.71 19.88 -2.53
CA ALA A 81 -7.44 19.20 -2.57
C ALA A 81 -6.34 20.14 -3.10
N ASN A 82 -5.14 20.06 -2.52
CA ASN A 82 -3.92 20.66 -3.03
C ASN A 82 -2.86 19.58 -3.25
N CYS A 83 -1.92 19.79 -4.16
CA CYS A 83 -0.86 18.84 -4.48
C CYS A 83 0.48 19.59 -4.44
N ASP A 84 1.36 19.26 -3.49
CA ASP A 84 2.63 19.97 -3.29
C ASP A 84 3.75 19.06 -2.72
N PRO A 85 4.97 19.08 -3.28
CA PRO A 85 5.24 19.52 -4.64
C PRO A 85 4.61 18.54 -5.63
N CYS A 86 4.02 19.06 -6.72
CA CYS A 86 3.52 18.25 -7.82
C CYS A 86 3.99 18.86 -9.14
N ASN A 87 5.31 19.01 -9.25
CA ASN A 87 6.02 19.58 -10.39
C ASN A 87 7.10 18.60 -10.90
N PHE A 88 6.75 17.31 -10.96
CA PHE A 88 7.66 16.23 -11.32
C PHE A 88 8.15 16.37 -12.76
N ASP A 89 9.46 16.29 -12.93
CA ASP A 89 10.08 16.23 -14.24
C ASP A 89 10.45 14.78 -14.54
N LEU A 90 9.71 14.17 -15.47
CA LEU A 90 9.97 12.80 -15.92
C LEU A 90 11.15 12.71 -16.90
N SER A 91 11.64 13.85 -17.39
CA SER A 91 12.81 13.89 -18.28
C SER A 91 14.15 13.88 -17.53
N SER A 92 14.13 13.89 -16.20
CA SER A 92 15.33 13.92 -15.36
C SER A 92 15.28 12.90 -14.21
N GLY A 93 16.46 12.37 -13.86
CA GLY A 93 16.63 11.36 -12.80
C GLY A 93 16.86 9.94 -13.32
N ALA A 94 17.12 9.01 -12.40
CA ALA A 94 17.45 7.61 -12.71
C ALA A 94 16.23 6.68 -12.76
N GLY A 95 15.06 7.12 -12.31
CA GLY A 95 13.77 6.41 -12.43
C GLY A 95 12.60 7.38 -12.63
N GLY A 96 11.47 6.90 -13.14
CA GLY A 96 10.25 7.70 -13.35
C GLY A 96 9.18 7.50 -12.27
N GLU A 97 9.53 6.89 -11.13
CA GLU A 97 8.63 6.71 -10.01
C GLU A 97 8.30 7.99 -9.27
N ILE A 98 7.01 8.20 -9.05
CA ILE A 98 6.49 9.28 -8.22
C ILE A 98 5.78 8.65 -7.01
N LEU A 99 6.23 9.01 -5.81
CA LEU A 99 5.58 8.56 -4.58
C LEU A 99 4.76 9.70 -3.96
N ILE A 100 3.45 9.53 -3.91
CA ILE A 100 2.50 10.50 -3.38
C ILE A 100 1.96 10.03 -2.04
N ILE A 101 2.01 10.92 -1.04
CA ILE A 101 1.20 10.77 0.16
C ILE A 101 -0.11 11.52 -0.05
N LEU A 102 -1.23 10.85 0.16
CA LEU A 102 -2.54 11.48 0.24
C LEU A 102 -2.87 11.65 1.73
N ASP A 103 -2.83 12.89 2.20
CA ASP A 103 -3.11 13.26 3.58
C ASP A 103 -4.41 14.05 3.66
N TRP A 104 -5.41 13.47 4.32
CA TRP A 104 -6.71 14.10 4.56
C TRP A 104 -6.97 14.30 6.05
N SER A 105 -5.92 14.29 6.88
CA SER A 105 -6.00 14.39 8.34
C SER A 105 -6.76 15.62 8.83
N ALA A 106 -6.69 16.74 8.11
CA ALA A 106 -7.46 17.94 8.43
C ALA A 106 -8.98 17.72 8.45
N VAL A 107 -9.46 16.65 7.81
CA VAL A 107 -10.89 16.32 7.69
C VAL A 107 -11.22 14.86 8.04
N ALA A 108 -10.23 14.01 8.35
CA ALA A 108 -10.41 12.55 8.48
C ALA A 108 -11.23 12.09 9.70
N ASN A 109 -11.54 13.00 10.62
CA ASN A 109 -12.30 12.68 11.83
C ASN A 109 -13.82 12.80 11.61
N HIS A 110 -14.48 11.69 11.26
CA HIS A 110 -15.93 11.65 11.09
C HIS A 110 -16.67 12.00 12.38
N LEU A 111 -16.16 11.64 13.56
CA LEU A 111 -16.78 11.90 14.86
C LEU A 111 -16.98 13.40 15.15
N THR A 112 -16.19 14.26 14.51
CA THR A 112 -16.30 15.73 14.60
C THR A 112 -16.89 16.36 13.34
N GLY A 113 -17.62 15.59 12.52
CA GLY A 113 -18.27 16.09 11.31
C GLY A 113 -17.37 16.14 10.06
N GLY A 114 -16.32 15.31 10.02
CA GLY A 114 -15.55 15.04 8.81
C GLY A 114 -16.41 14.44 7.68
N PRO A 115 -16.00 14.54 6.41
CA PRO A 115 -16.75 13.99 5.28
C PRO A 115 -16.68 12.46 5.22
N SER A 116 -17.47 11.91 4.31
CA SER A 116 -17.32 10.54 3.84
C SER A 116 -16.03 10.37 3.03
N ALA A 117 -15.49 9.15 2.99
CA ALA A 117 -14.29 8.82 2.22
C ALA A 117 -14.49 9.07 0.71
N GLN A 118 -15.68 8.77 0.19
CA GLN A 118 -16.02 9.00 -1.21
C GLN A 118 -16.10 10.48 -1.59
N ASP A 119 -16.52 11.36 -0.67
CA ASP A 119 -16.52 12.81 -0.95
C ASP A 119 -15.11 13.38 -1.01
N VAL A 120 -14.19 12.78 -0.24
CA VAL A 120 -12.75 13.11 -0.30
C VAL A 120 -12.14 12.60 -1.60
N ALA A 121 -12.45 11.37 -2.02
CA ALA A 121 -12.01 10.83 -3.31
C ALA A 121 -12.40 11.73 -4.49
N LYS A 122 -13.63 12.27 -4.49
CA LYS A 122 -14.13 13.17 -5.56
C LYS A 122 -13.28 14.43 -5.74
N VAL A 123 -12.79 15.05 -4.67
CA VAL A 123 -11.99 16.28 -4.79
C VAL A 123 -10.53 16.02 -5.14
N ILE A 124 -10.06 14.77 -4.98
CA ILE A 124 -8.68 14.37 -5.27
C ILE A 124 -8.50 14.02 -6.74
N ILE A 125 -9.56 13.55 -7.43
CA ILE A 125 -9.46 13.02 -8.80
C ILE A 125 -8.79 14.02 -9.75
N ASP A 126 -9.10 15.32 -9.62
CA ASP A 126 -8.53 16.38 -10.47
C ASP A 126 -7.02 16.55 -10.25
N LYS A 127 -6.49 16.19 -9.08
CA LYS A 127 -5.04 16.20 -8.80
C LYS A 127 -4.30 15.05 -9.47
N ILE A 128 -5.03 14.01 -9.85
CA ILE A 128 -4.48 12.84 -10.54
C ILE A 128 -4.60 13.02 -12.06
N VAL A 129 -5.75 13.49 -12.55
CA VAL A 129 -6.06 13.50 -14.00
C VAL A 129 -5.78 14.82 -14.70
N ILE A 130 -5.52 15.90 -13.96
CA ILE A 130 -5.13 17.20 -14.53
C ILE A 130 -3.67 17.46 -14.21
N GLY A 131 -2.91 17.90 -15.21
CA GLY A 131 -1.51 18.30 -15.05
C GLY A 131 -1.36 19.40 -14.00
N GLN A 132 -0.39 19.24 -13.10
CA GLN A 132 -0.11 20.21 -12.03
C GLN A 132 1.15 21.01 -12.39
N ASN A 133 1.15 22.32 -12.11
CA ASN A 133 2.33 23.19 -12.27
C ASN A 133 3.01 23.12 -13.67
N GLY A 134 2.22 22.95 -14.73
CA GLY A 134 2.73 22.83 -16.11
C GLY A 134 3.39 21.48 -16.44
N LYS A 135 3.26 20.49 -15.57
CA LYS A 135 3.66 19.10 -15.81
C LYS A 135 2.48 18.24 -16.25
N PRO A 136 2.70 17.11 -16.94
CA PRO A 136 1.63 16.20 -17.31
C PRO A 136 0.89 15.63 -16.09
N PRO A 137 -0.37 15.18 -16.26
CA PRO A 137 -1.12 14.48 -15.22
C PRO A 137 -0.39 13.26 -14.65
N LEU A 138 -0.62 12.97 -13.37
CA LEU A 138 -0.16 11.72 -12.75
C LEU A 138 -0.78 10.49 -13.43
N ALA A 139 -2.01 10.62 -13.94
CA ALA A 139 -2.75 9.57 -14.62
C ALA A 139 -2.15 9.09 -15.95
N GLU A 140 -1.14 9.76 -16.49
CA GLU A 140 -0.43 9.28 -17.69
C GLU A 140 0.52 8.12 -17.38
N LEU A 141 0.77 7.83 -16.10
CA LEU A 141 1.63 6.76 -15.63
C LEU A 141 0.82 5.64 -14.93
N PRO A 142 1.32 4.39 -14.89
CA PRO A 142 0.69 3.31 -14.14
C PRO A 142 0.50 3.65 -12.65
N ILE A 143 -0.72 3.49 -12.14
CA ILE A 143 -1.10 3.90 -10.78
C ILE A 143 -1.19 2.70 -9.84
N HIS A 144 -0.43 2.72 -8.74
CA HIS A 144 -0.62 1.86 -7.57
C HIS A 144 -1.27 2.67 -6.45
N LEU A 145 -2.43 2.25 -5.97
CA LEU A 145 -3.13 2.87 -4.85
C LEU A 145 -3.03 1.99 -3.60
N ILE A 146 -2.56 2.53 -2.48
CA ILE A 146 -2.45 1.85 -1.19
C ILE A 146 -3.22 2.67 -0.15
N GLY A 147 -4.15 2.06 0.58
CA GLY A 147 -5.03 2.79 1.49
C GLY A 147 -5.42 2.00 2.73
N HIS A 148 -5.24 2.59 3.91
CA HIS A 148 -5.59 1.94 5.18
C HIS A 148 -6.99 2.29 5.69
N SER A 149 -7.72 1.35 6.28
CA SER A 149 -8.98 1.59 6.99
C SER A 149 -10.03 2.26 6.08
N ARG A 150 -10.63 3.38 6.49
CA ARG A 150 -11.49 4.21 5.62
C ARG A 150 -10.78 4.65 4.33
N GLY A 151 -9.46 4.84 4.38
CA GLY A 151 -8.61 5.11 3.23
C GLY A 151 -8.54 3.96 2.24
N GLY A 152 -8.73 2.71 2.70
CA GLY A 152 -8.88 1.53 1.84
C GLY A 152 -10.14 1.62 0.97
N GLY A 153 -11.26 2.06 1.54
CA GLY A 153 -12.47 2.35 0.76
C GLY A 153 -12.32 3.58 -0.15
N MET A 154 -11.59 4.60 0.30
CA MET A 154 -11.29 5.79 -0.51
C MET A 154 -10.55 5.44 -1.80
N ILE A 155 -9.52 4.60 -1.74
CA ILE A 155 -8.77 4.22 -2.95
C ILE A 155 -9.60 3.38 -3.91
N CYS A 156 -10.53 2.57 -3.42
CA CYS A 156 -11.50 1.87 -4.27
C CYS A 156 -12.41 2.86 -5.01
N GLU A 157 -12.88 3.92 -4.33
CA GLU A 157 -13.66 4.97 -4.99
C GLU A 157 -12.82 5.80 -5.98
N ILE A 158 -11.56 6.09 -5.66
CA ILE A 158 -10.64 6.73 -6.61
C ILE A 158 -10.49 5.85 -7.86
N ALA A 159 -10.30 4.54 -7.70
CA ALA A 159 -10.21 3.61 -8.83
C ALA A 159 -11.47 3.63 -9.70
N ARG A 160 -12.67 3.66 -9.08
CA ARG A 160 -13.94 3.82 -9.80
C ARG A 160 -13.99 5.10 -10.62
N LEU A 161 -13.65 6.23 -10.00
CA LEU A 161 -13.66 7.57 -10.63
C LEU A 161 -12.64 7.68 -11.77
N LEU A 162 -11.50 6.99 -11.67
CA LEU A 162 -10.54 6.85 -12.76
C LEU A 162 -11.12 5.99 -13.89
N GLY A 163 -11.83 4.91 -13.56
CA GLY A 163 -12.49 4.04 -14.52
C GLY A 163 -13.57 4.76 -15.34
N GLU A 164 -14.35 5.65 -14.72
CA GLU A 164 -15.30 6.53 -15.42
C GLU A 164 -14.64 7.44 -16.47
N LYS A 165 -13.33 7.68 -16.34
CA LYS A 165 -12.53 8.48 -17.26
C LYS A 165 -11.73 7.62 -18.25
N GLY A 166 -11.90 6.30 -18.23
CA GLY A 166 -11.16 5.36 -19.08
C GLY A 166 -9.70 5.15 -18.65
N ILE A 167 -9.35 5.47 -17.40
CA ILE A 167 -8.00 5.33 -16.86
C ILE A 167 -7.89 4.01 -16.09
N LEU A 168 -6.86 3.22 -16.40
CA LEU A 168 -6.54 1.98 -15.71
C LEU A 168 -5.81 2.25 -14.39
N VAL A 169 -6.10 1.41 -13.39
CA VAL A 169 -5.32 1.31 -12.15
C VAL A 169 -4.52 0.01 -12.22
N ASP A 170 -3.21 0.12 -12.13
CA ASP A 170 -2.30 -1.02 -12.26
C ASP A 170 -2.43 -1.95 -11.04
N HIS A 171 -2.41 -1.37 -9.84
CA HIS A 171 -2.46 -2.13 -8.60
C HIS A 171 -3.30 -1.40 -7.55
N LEU A 172 -4.21 -2.10 -6.90
CA LEU A 172 -5.04 -1.60 -5.80
C LEU A 172 -4.81 -2.43 -4.53
N THR A 173 -4.34 -1.80 -3.45
CA THR A 173 -4.01 -2.45 -2.18
C THR A 173 -4.73 -1.81 -0.98
N PRO A 174 -5.97 -2.24 -0.66
CA PRO A 174 -6.62 -1.90 0.60
C PRO A 174 -5.97 -2.63 1.79
N LEU A 175 -5.60 -1.86 2.81
CA LEU A 175 -5.01 -2.32 4.06
C LEU A 175 -6.05 -2.20 5.18
N ASP A 176 -6.52 -3.32 5.69
CA ASP A 176 -7.60 -3.46 6.66
C ASP A 176 -8.79 -2.54 6.36
N PRO A 177 -9.34 -2.59 5.12
CA PRO A 177 -10.35 -1.65 4.70
C PRO A 177 -11.57 -1.74 5.61
N HIS A 178 -12.04 -0.59 6.08
CA HIS A 178 -13.16 -0.50 7.00
C HIS A 178 -13.96 0.77 6.68
N PRO A 179 -14.80 0.74 5.63
CA PRO A 179 -15.69 1.84 5.33
C PRO A 179 -16.71 2.02 6.46
N LEU A 180 -17.00 3.27 6.84
CA LEU A 180 -17.98 3.54 7.89
C LEU A 180 -19.38 3.07 7.51
N THR A 181 -19.99 2.34 8.43
CA THR A 181 -21.37 1.88 8.39
C THR A 181 -22.19 2.52 9.51
N ALA A 182 -23.49 2.23 9.54
CA ALA A 182 -24.37 2.69 10.61
C ALA A 182 -24.08 2.00 11.97
N GLY A 183 -23.30 0.92 11.98
CA GLY A 183 -22.90 0.19 13.18
C GLY A 183 -21.68 0.80 13.89
N ASP A 184 -20.93 1.66 13.20
CA ASP A 184 -19.73 2.29 13.74
C ASP A 184 -20.05 3.46 14.68
N PRO A 185 -19.08 3.93 15.48
CA PRO A 185 -19.24 5.17 16.21
C PRO A 185 -19.56 6.34 15.26
N GLN A 186 -20.69 7.01 15.49
CA GLN A 186 -21.22 8.09 14.65
C GLN A 186 -21.32 9.42 15.44
N PRO A 187 -21.26 10.58 14.76
CA PRO A 187 -21.67 11.86 15.36
C PRO A 187 -23.12 11.82 15.83
N LEU A 188 -23.43 12.60 16.87
CA LEU A 188 -24.76 12.60 17.51
C LEU A 188 -25.89 13.00 16.56
N LEU A 189 -25.64 13.92 15.63
CA LEU A 189 -26.69 14.57 14.81
C LEU A 189 -26.70 14.15 13.34
N THR A 190 -25.65 13.47 12.87
CA THR A 190 -25.47 13.14 11.46
C THR A 190 -24.74 11.83 11.33
N LYS A 191 -25.22 10.94 10.47
CA LYS A 191 -24.52 9.69 10.15
C LYS A 191 -23.65 9.92 8.92
N ILE A 192 -22.40 9.49 9.00
CA ILE A 192 -21.45 9.49 7.89
C ILE A 192 -21.24 8.03 7.52
N ILE A 193 -21.62 7.71 6.28
CA ILE A 193 -21.55 6.36 5.74
C ILE A 193 -20.62 6.41 4.53
N ASP A 194 -19.58 5.59 4.56
CA ASP A 194 -18.68 5.46 3.44
C ASP A 194 -19.28 4.49 2.41
N SER A 195 -18.93 4.65 1.13
CA SER A 195 -19.26 3.65 0.12
C SER A 195 -18.59 2.30 0.47
N PRO A 196 -19.25 1.15 0.21
CA PRO A 196 -18.62 -0.16 0.37
C PRO A 196 -17.35 -0.28 -0.47
N THR A 197 -16.36 -1.03 0.01
CA THR A 197 -15.19 -1.30 -0.82
C THR A 197 -15.53 -2.29 -1.95
N ALA A 198 -14.98 -2.03 -3.14
CA ALA A 198 -15.17 -2.87 -4.31
C ALA A 198 -13.98 -2.72 -5.26
N ILE A 199 -13.71 -3.78 -6.02
CA ILE A 199 -12.78 -3.75 -7.16
C ILE A 199 -13.60 -3.46 -8.42
N TYR A 200 -13.11 -2.54 -9.25
CA TYR A 200 -13.78 -2.10 -10.48
C TYR A 200 -13.05 -2.63 -11.72
N GLU A 201 -13.74 -2.63 -12.85
CA GLU A 201 -13.27 -3.27 -14.10
C GLU A 201 -11.95 -2.68 -14.65
N ASN A 202 -11.60 -1.45 -14.27
CA ASN A 202 -10.37 -0.79 -14.69
C ASN A 202 -9.15 -1.11 -13.80
N VAL A 203 -9.29 -1.98 -12.80
CA VAL A 203 -8.20 -2.42 -11.92
C VAL A 203 -7.57 -3.69 -12.48
N VAL A 204 -6.27 -3.66 -12.77
CA VAL A 204 -5.53 -4.79 -13.35
C VAL A 204 -5.24 -5.86 -12.29
N PHE A 205 -4.76 -5.45 -11.13
CA PHE A 205 -4.48 -6.34 -10.01
C PHE A 205 -4.92 -5.73 -8.67
N ALA A 206 -5.44 -6.56 -7.78
CA ALA A 206 -5.85 -6.15 -6.45
C ALA A 206 -5.50 -7.20 -5.39
N ASP A 207 -4.93 -6.74 -4.29
CA ASP A 207 -4.68 -7.51 -3.08
C ASP A 207 -5.19 -6.75 -1.85
N VAL A 208 -5.64 -7.49 -0.85
CA VAL A 208 -6.23 -6.94 0.38
C VAL A 208 -5.59 -7.66 1.55
N TYR A 209 -5.04 -6.88 2.48
CA TYR A 209 -4.45 -7.39 3.71
C TYR A 209 -5.32 -6.94 4.86
N LEU A 210 -5.86 -7.86 5.66
CA LEU A 210 -6.83 -7.53 6.70
C LEU A 210 -6.67 -8.39 7.96
N GLN A 211 -7.19 -7.91 9.07
CA GLN A 211 -7.38 -8.67 10.30
C GLN A 211 -8.87 -8.77 10.64
N ASN A 212 -9.25 -9.84 11.32
CA ASN A 212 -10.64 -10.09 11.76
C ASN A 212 -10.78 -10.35 13.26
N ALA A 213 -9.74 -10.04 14.04
CA ALA A 213 -9.67 -10.36 15.47
C ALA A 213 -10.29 -9.29 16.37
N GLU A 214 -10.19 -8.02 16.00
CA GLU A 214 -10.74 -6.91 16.78
C GLU A 214 -11.35 -5.82 15.90
N ASP A 215 -12.29 -5.06 16.45
CA ASP A 215 -12.80 -3.87 15.78
C ASP A 215 -11.79 -2.73 15.82
N PRO A 216 -11.66 -1.93 14.74
CA PRO A 216 -12.38 -2.07 13.47
C PRO A 216 -11.83 -3.25 12.64
N LYS A 217 -12.71 -4.18 12.25
CA LYS A 217 -12.36 -5.37 11.47
C LYS A 217 -12.25 -5.02 10.00
N GLY A 218 -11.18 -5.43 9.34
CA GLY A 218 -11.10 -5.27 7.89
C GLY A 218 -12.14 -6.13 7.18
N GLU A 219 -12.60 -5.64 6.02
CA GLU A 219 -13.48 -6.40 5.13
C GLU A 219 -12.70 -7.02 3.96
N SER A 220 -13.06 -8.26 3.62
CA SER A 220 -12.56 -8.86 2.39
C SER A 220 -13.25 -8.23 1.19
N VAL A 221 -12.51 -8.03 0.10
CA VAL A 221 -13.04 -7.45 -1.13
C VAL A 221 -13.10 -8.52 -2.22
N SER A 222 -14.29 -8.73 -2.78
CA SER A 222 -14.49 -9.69 -3.86
C SER A 222 -13.64 -9.34 -5.08
N GLY A 223 -13.00 -10.34 -5.68
CA GLY A 223 -12.12 -10.17 -6.85
C GLY A 223 -10.66 -9.85 -6.53
N ALA A 224 -10.31 -9.61 -5.26
CA ALA A 224 -8.93 -9.40 -4.82
C ALA A 224 -8.31 -10.67 -4.21
N TYR A 225 -6.97 -10.73 -4.17
CA TYR A 225 -6.27 -11.66 -3.29
C TYR A 225 -6.43 -11.21 -1.83
N ASN A 226 -7.20 -11.94 -1.02
CA ASN A 226 -7.49 -11.56 0.36
C ASN A 226 -6.61 -12.34 1.34
N ARG A 227 -5.68 -11.65 2.00
CA ARG A 227 -4.82 -12.20 3.05
C ARG A 227 -5.31 -11.75 4.42
N VAL A 228 -5.76 -12.72 5.22
CA VAL A 228 -6.42 -12.47 6.51
C VAL A 228 -5.54 -12.91 7.68
N TRP A 229 -5.46 -12.08 8.72
CA TRP A 229 -4.89 -12.41 10.02
C TRP A 229 -5.97 -12.50 11.11
N GLY A 230 -5.73 -13.38 12.07
CA GLY A 230 -6.35 -13.29 13.39
C GLY A 230 -5.62 -12.25 14.26
N ALA A 231 -5.38 -12.59 15.53
CA ALA A 231 -4.62 -11.72 16.42
C ALA A 231 -3.14 -11.63 15.99
N MET A 232 -2.64 -10.42 15.82
CA MET A 232 -1.27 -10.08 15.46
C MET A 232 -0.55 -9.52 16.70
N ASN A 233 -0.17 -10.40 17.63
CA ASN A 233 0.58 -9.98 18.83
C ASN A 233 1.92 -9.33 18.46
N GLY A 234 2.39 -8.37 19.27
CA GLY A 234 3.59 -7.58 18.99
C GLY A 234 3.27 -6.24 18.30
N GLY A 235 4.27 -5.58 17.74
CA GLY A 235 4.09 -4.30 17.05
C GLY A 235 3.38 -3.25 17.93
N TYR A 236 2.20 -2.81 17.49
CA TYR A 236 1.36 -1.84 18.21
C TYR A 236 0.79 -2.34 19.54
N TYR A 237 0.85 -3.64 19.86
CA TYR A 237 0.59 -4.09 21.24
C TYR A 237 1.68 -3.61 22.21
N LYS A 238 2.92 -3.47 21.75
CA LYS A 238 4.08 -3.12 22.60
C LYS A 238 4.04 -1.66 23.08
N ASN A 239 3.34 -0.77 22.37
CA ASN A 239 3.21 0.65 22.72
C ASN A 239 1.82 1.00 23.29
N GLY A 240 0.97 0.00 23.56
CA GLY A 240 -0.36 0.21 24.15
C GLY A 240 -1.34 0.93 23.22
N SER A 241 -1.18 0.80 21.90
CA SER A 241 -2.04 1.45 20.92
C SER A 241 -3.50 1.01 21.05
N VAL A 242 -4.42 1.91 20.69
CA VAL A 242 -5.81 1.55 20.48
C VAL A 242 -5.93 0.91 19.10
N TYR A 243 -6.57 -0.27 19.05
CA TYR A 243 -6.73 -1.10 17.85
C TYR A 243 -5.39 -1.60 17.26
N PRO A 244 -4.57 -2.31 18.06
CA PRO A 244 -3.24 -2.75 17.65
C PRO A 244 -3.23 -3.67 16.41
N ASN A 245 -4.18 -4.59 16.24
CA ASN A 245 -4.24 -5.45 15.04
C ASN A 245 -4.54 -4.61 13.79
N HIS A 246 -5.54 -3.71 13.87
CA HIS A 246 -5.90 -2.81 12.77
C HIS A 246 -4.70 -2.00 12.28
N ARG A 247 -3.82 -1.60 13.21
CA ARG A 247 -2.61 -0.86 12.93
C ARG A 247 -1.42 -1.74 12.51
N ASN A 248 -1.34 -2.95 13.06
CA ASN A 248 -0.31 -3.91 12.69
C ASN A 248 -0.39 -4.31 11.21
N ILE A 249 -1.54 -4.17 10.54
CA ILE A 249 -1.65 -4.44 9.10
C ILE A 249 -0.75 -3.53 8.26
N TYR A 250 -0.71 -2.22 8.50
CA TYR A 250 0.19 -1.35 7.71
C TYR A 250 1.65 -1.44 8.16
N LEU A 251 1.93 -1.84 9.41
CA LEU A 251 3.29 -2.19 9.85
C LEU A 251 3.78 -3.47 9.17
N MET A 252 2.93 -4.50 9.10
CA MET A 252 3.19 -5.75 8.39
C MET A 252 3.43 -5.47 6.91
N TYR A 253 2.55 -4.69 6.27
CA TYR A 253 2.72 -4.33 4.86
C TYR A 253 4.03 -3.57 4.62
N GLN A 254 4.44 -2.66 5.52
CA GLN A 254 5.75 -2.02 5.42
C GLN A 254 6.88 -3.04 5.49
N GLY A 255 6.72 -4.06 6.33
CA GLY A 255 7.63 -5.20 6.41
C GLY A 255 7.80 -6.01 5.13
N THR A 256 6.94 -5.81 4.12
CA THR A 256 7.08 -6.41 2.77
C THR A 256 7.89 -5.54 1.81
N ALA A 257 7.98 -4.23 2.07
CA ALA A 257 8.83 -3.27 1.36
C ALA A 257 10.18 -3.01 2.06
N ASP A 258 10.27 -3.29 3.36
CA ASP A 258 11.50 -3.22 4.14
C ASP A 258 11.71 -4.53 4.92
N LEU A 259 12.66 -5.32 4.42
CA LEU A 259 13.02 -6.62 5.01
C LEU A 259 14.03 -6.50 6.15
N LYS A 260 14.41 -5.28 6.57
CA LYS A 260 15.25 -5.09 7.75
C LYS A 260 14.58 -5.68 8.99
N ASN A 261 15.44 -6.04 9.94
CA ASN A 261 15.04 -6.57 11.23
C ASN A 261 15.78 -5.85 12.37
N PRO A 262 15.07 -5.14 13.26
CA PRO A 262 13.64 -4.83 13.19
C PRO A 262 13.32 -3.85 12.04
N VAL A 263 12.08 -3.87 11.56
CA VAL A 263 11.52 -2.79 10.73
C VAL A 263 10.65 -1.90 11.60
N SER A 264 10.73 -0.58 11.39
CA SER A 264 9.96 0.42 12.14
C SER A 264 9.22 1.33 11.19
N ASN A 265 7.97 1.67 11.51
CA ASN A 265 7.19 2.65 10.77
C ASN A 265 7.19 4.04 11.45
N GLY A 266 8.08 4.25 12.41
CA GLY A 266 8.16 5.47 13.23
C GLY A 266 7.18 5.50 14.41
N GLU A 267 6.19 4.63 14.44
CA GLU A 267 5.17 4.56 15.51
C GLU A 267 5.23 3.24 16.28
N ALA A 268 5.58 2.14 15.62
CA ALA A 268 5.79 0.81 16.16
C ALA A 268 6.88 0.06 15.37
N SER A 269 7.28 -1.11 15.85
CA SER A 269 8.30 -1.94 15.17
C SER A 269 7.93 -3.41 15.17
N MET A 270 8.27 -4.09 14.08
CA MET A 270 8.16 -5.53 13.89
C MET A 270 9.57 -6.13 13.91
N ASP A 271 9.85 -6.98 14.91
CA ASP A 271 11.11 -7.69 15.01
C ASP A 271 11.04 -9.12 14.43
N SER A 272 12.08 -9.92 14.62
CA SER A 272 12.15 -11.29 14.08
C SER A 272 11.07 -12.21 14.63
N GLN A 273 10.62 -12.00 15.87
CA GLN A 273 9.57 -12.81 16.47
C GLN A 273 8.25 -12.51 15.78
N GLU A 274 7.90 -11.24 15.62
CA GLU A 274 6.69 -10.87 14.88
C GLU A 274 6.78 -11.28 13.42
N ARG A 275 7.91 -11.03 12.74
CA ARG A 275 8.09 -11.42 11.34
C ARG A 275 7.92 -12.93 11.13
N SER A 276 8.45 -13.75 12.03
CA SER A 276 8.27 -15.21 11.97
C SER A 276 6.84 -15.65 12.29
N ALA A 277 6.09 -14.88 13.08
CA ALA A 277 4.73 -15.20 13.48
C ALA A 277 3.67 -14.70 12.48
N TRP A 278 3.92 -13.58 11.82
CA TRP A 278 2.94 -12.92 10.94
C TRP A 278 3.00 -13.45 9.51
N PHE A 279 4.16 -13.87 9.02
CA PHE A 279 4.31 -14.40 7.67
C PHE A 279 4.38 -15.93 7.66
N THR A 280 3.77 -16.54 6.65
CA THR A 280 3.93 -17.98 6.40
C THR A 280 5.31 -18.29 5.82
N ALA A 281 5.64 -19.58 5.72
CA ALA A 281 6.87 -20.02 5.08
C ALA A 281 6.92 -19.62 3.60
N GLU A 282 5.77 -19.69 2.90
CA GLU A 282 5.62 -19.31 1.50
C GLU A 282 5.79 -17.80 1.30
N GLU A 283 5.34 -17.00 2.25
CA GLU A 283 5.52 -15.53 2.21
C GLU A 283 6.98 -15.12 2.46
N SER A 284 7.85 -16.08 2.84
CA SER A 284 9.29 -15.89 3.03
C SER A 284 9.62 -14.69 3.93
N GLY A 285 8.91 -14.58 5.06
CA GLY A 285 9.11 -13.47 5.99
C GLY A 285 8.69 -12.10 5.44
N GLY A 286 7.82 -12.05 4.43
CA GLY A 286 7.33 -10.83 3.78
C GLY A 286 7.94 -10.57 2.39
N ASP A 287 8.95 -11.34 1.98
CA ASP A 287 9.65 -11.14 0.72
C ASP A 287 8.86 -11.61 -0.52
N GLN A 288 7.85 -12.47 -0.34
CA GLN A 288 7.02 -13.04 -1.42
C GLN A 288 5.53 -12.70 -1.28
N THR A 289 5.22 -11.57 -0.63
CA THR A 289 3.85 -11.07 -0.46
C THR A 289 3.84 -9.54 -0.39
N GLY A 290 2.66 -8.92 -0.28
CA GLY A 290 2.52 -7.48 -0.12
C GLY A 290 3.09 -6.70 -1.29
N PHE A 291 3.95 -5.74 -0.97
CA PHE A 291 4.62 -4.88 -1.93
C PHE A 291 5.44 -5.63 -2.99
N SER A 292 5.75 -6.91 -2.75
CA SER A 292 6.41 -7.79 -3.71
C SER A 292 5.63 -7.99 -5.01
N PHE A 293 4.31 -7.84 -4.97
CA PHE A 293 3.47 -7.89 -6.17
C PHE A 293 3.43 -6.56 -6.94
N SER A 294 4.01 -5.49 -6.40
CA SER A 294 4.10 -4.22 -7.12
C SER A 294 5.02 -4.35 -8.33
N ARG A 295 4.75 -3.57 -9.37
CA ARG A 295 5.65 -3.39 -10.53
C ARG A 295 7.06 -2.91 -10.17
N ILE A 296 7.25 -2.32 -8.98
CA ILE A 296 8.55 -1.81 -8.51
C ILE A 296 9.46 -2.97 -8.09
N LYS A 297 8.93 -3.91 -7.30
CA LYS A 297 9.71 -5.08 -6.85
C LYS A 297 9.63 -6.23 -7.86
N GLY A 298 8.46 -6.44 -8.46
CA GLY A 298 8.27 -7.31 -9.63
C GLY A 298 8.59 -8.78 -9.39
N THR A 299 8.39 -9.31 -8.18
CA THR A 299 8.61 -10.74 -7.94
C THR A 299 7.56 -11.54 -8.71
N THR A 300 7.97 -12.25 -9.77
CA THR A 300 7.10 -13.19 -10.48
C THR A 300 6.81 -14.39 -9.58
N VAL A 301 5.52 -14.67 -9.37
CA VAL A 301 5.03 -15.91 -8.74
C VAL A 301 5.16 -17.10 -9.69
#